data_AF-G3GVS4-F1
#
_entry.id   AF-G3GVS4-F1
#
_cell.length_a   1.000
_cell.length_b   1.000
_cell.length_c   1.000
_cell.angle_alpha   90.00
_cell.angle_beta   90.00
_cell.angle_gamma   90.00
#
_symmetry.space_group_name_H-M   'P 1'
#
loop_
_entity.id
_entity.type
_entity.pdbx_description
1 polymer ?
#
loop_
_entity_poly.entity_id
_entity_poly.type
_entity_poly.pdbx_seq_one_letter_code
_entity_poly.pdbx_strand_id
1 'polypeptide(L)'
;MDFNSETEETYCLNNILNPTIPIQKLQDIQRAMELLSACQGPARNIDEATKRRYQFWDTQPVPKLNEVITSHGAIEPDKDNIRQEPYSLPQGFMWDTLDLSNAEVLKELYTLLNENYVEDDDNMFRFDYSPEFLLWYAWLVMGH
;
A
#
# COMPACT_ATOMS: atom_id res chain seq x y z
N MET A 1 -41.56 46.05 -31.96
CA MET A 1 -40.71 44.89 -32.31
C MET A 1 -39.39 45.18 -31.64
N ASP A 2 -39.30 44.84 -30.36
CA ASP A 2 -38.09 45.10 -29.58
C ASP A 2 -37.32 43.78 -29.48
N PHE A 3 -36.07 43.86 -29.94
CA PHE A 3 -35.12 42.77 -30.03
C PHE A 3 -34.75 42.27 -28.62
N ASN A 4 -34.94 40.99 -28.34
CA ASN A 4 -34.44 40.32 -27.15
C ASN A 4 -32.91 40.17 -27.24
N SER A 5 -32.14 41.15 -26.75
CA SER A 5 -30.68 41.05 -26.63
C SER A 5 -30.23 40.42 -25.31
N GLU A 6 -31.06 40.41 -24.27
CA GLU A 6 -30.70 39.89 -22.93
C GLU A 6 -30.71 38.35 -22.86
N THR A 7 -31.46 37.68 -23.75
CA THR A 7 -31.57 36.22 -23.75
C THR A 7 -30.38 35.51 -24.40
N GLU A 8 -29.61 36.20 -25.26
CA GLU A 8 -28.40 35.59 -25.87
C GLU A 8 -27.16 35.73 -24.98
N GLU A 9 -27.02 36.81 -24.21
CA GLU A 9 -25.91 36.97 -23.26
C GLU A 9 -25.98 35.95 -22.10
N THR A 10 -27.18 35.65 -21.62
CA THR A 10 -27.40 34.65 -20.55
C THR A 10 -27.15 33.22 -21.02
N TYR A 11 -27.37 32.90 -22.30
CA TYR A 11 -27.06 31.58 -22.86
C TYR A 11 -25.56 31.37 -23.07
N CYS A 12 -24.80 32.42 -23.42
CA CYS A 12 -23.35 32.34 -23.57
C CYS A 12 -22.63 32.19 -22.21
N LEU A 13 -23.09 32.88 -21.16
CA LEU A 13 -22.47 32.82 -19.82
C LEU A 13 -22.72 31.48 -19.11
N ASN A 14 -23.91 30.88 -19.27
CA ASN A 14 -24.23 29.58 -18.66
C ASN A 14 -23.43 28.41 -19.24
N ASN A 15 -22.93 28.53 -20.48
CA ASN A 15 -22.07 27.52 -21.11
C ASN A 15 -20.58 27.66 -20.72
N ILE A 16 -20.18 28.76 -20.08
CA ILE A 16 -18.78 28.99 -19.66
C ILE A 16 -18.52 28.45 -18.24
N LEU A 17 -19.56 28.24 -17.43
CA LEU A 17 -19.43 27.91 -15.99
C LEU A 17 -19.66 26.43 -15.64
N ASN A 18 -19.87 25.54 -16.61
CA ASN A 18 -20.01 24.12 -16.35
C ASN A 18 -18.92 23.32 -17.07
N PRO A 19 -17.69 23.24 -16.51
CA PRO A 19 -16.69 22.34 -17.03
C PRO A 19 -17.11 20.92 -16.64
N THR A 20 -17.98 20.30 -17.46
CA THR A 20 -18.25 18.87 -17.36
C THR A 20 -16.95 18.15 -17.75
N ILE A 21 -16.09 17.90 -16.76
CA ILE A 21 -14.84 17.17 -16.96
C ILE A 21 -15.24 15.79 -17.52
N PRO A 22 -14.80 15.41 -18.73
CA PRO A 22 -15.12 14.11 -19.29
C PRO A 22 -14.73 12.99 -18.32
N ILE A 23 -15.59 11.99 -18.14
CA ILE A 23 -15.37 10.86 -17.19
C ILE A 23 -13.99 10.22 -17.39
N GLN A 24 -13.51 10.17 -18.63
CA GLN A 24 -12.16 9.70 -18.94
C GLN A 24 -11.07 10.52 -18.24
N LYS A 25 -11.17 11.85 -18.26
CA LYS A 25 -10.24 12.74 -17.56
C LYS A 25 -10.33 12.59 -16.04
N LEU A 26 -11.52 12.30 -15.50
CA LEU A 26 -11.67 12.01 -14.07
C LEU A 26 -10.97 10.71 -13.67
N GLN A 27 -11.07 9.67 -14.49
CA GLN A 27 -10.35 8.41 -14.28
C GLN A 27 -8.83 8.60 -14.41
N ASP A 28 -8.39 9.42 -15.37
CA ASP A 28 -6.97 9.72 -15.54
C ASP A 28 -6.42 10.53 -14.36
N ILE A 29 -7.21 11.49 -13.82
CA ILE A 29 -6.88 12.22 -12.59
C ILE A 29 -6.84 11.27 -11.39
N GLN A 30 -7.78 10.33 -11.27
CA GLN A 30 -7.79 9.32 -10.20
C GLN A 30 -6.55 8.43 -10.28
N ARG A 31 -6.19 7.91 -11.47
CA ARG A 31 -4.96 7.14 -11.66
C ARG A 31 -3.71 7.95 -11.38
N ALA A 32 -3.65 9.20 -11.84
CA ALA A 32 -2.50 10.07 -11.57
C ALA A 32 -2.36 10.37 -10.07
N MET A 33 -3.48 10.57 -9.37
CA MET A 33 -3.51 10.78 -7.92
C MET A 33 -3.12 9.50 -7.17
N GLU A 34 -3.57 8.33 -7.62
CA GLU A 34 -3.13 7.02 -7.10
C GLU A 34 -1.62 6.83 -7.30
N LEU A 35 -1.10 7.11 -8.50
CA LEU A 35 0.34 7.05 -8.80
C LEU A 35 1.15 8.02 -7.92
N LEU A 36 0.70 9.26 -7.75
CA LEU A 36 1.34 10.24 -6.86
C LEU A 36 1.31 9.80 -5.39
N SER A 37 0.22 9.15 -4.95
CA SER A 37 0.12 8.60 -3.60
C SER A 37 1.03 7.39 -3.39
N ALA A 38 1.21 6.54 -4.41
CA ALA A 38 2.11 5.38 -4.37
C ALA A 38 3.59 5.79 -4.33
N CYS A 39 3.95 6.98 -4.82
CA CYS A 39 5.31 7.53 -4.76
C CYS A 39 5.69 8.09 -3.38
N GLN A 40 4.76 8.19 -2.43
CA GLN A 40 5.07 8.66 -1.08
C GLN A 40 5.65 7.48 -0.27
N GLY A 41 6.98 7.44 -0.15
CA GLY A 41 7.67 6.53 0.77
C GLY A 41 7.10 6.59 2.20
N PRO A 42 7.37 5.61 3.07
CA PRO A 42 6.75 5.50 4.39
C PRO A 42 6.85 6.80 5.21
N ALA A 43 5.84 7.07 6.04
CA ALA A 43 5.88 8.23 6.93
C ALA A 43 7.06 8.10 7.90
N ARG A 44 7.91 9.12 7.98
CA ARG A 44 9.12 9.10 8.82
C ARG A 44 8.87 9.59 10.24
N ASN A 45 7.72 10.21 10.49
CA ASN A 45 7.33 10.77 11.78
C ASN A 45 5.80 10.76 11.97
N ILE A 46 5.35 11.04 13.20
CA ILE A 46 3.93 10.99 13.60
C ILE A 46 3.11 12.07 12.89
N ASP A 47 3.68 13.26 12.66
CA ASP A 47 2.99 14.38 12.02
C ASP A 47 2.71 14.12 10.54
N GLU A 48 3.61 13.42 9.85
CA GLU A 48 3.38 12.92 8.50
C GLU A 48 2.38 11.77 8.50
N ALA A 49 2.50 10.85 9.46
CA ALA A 49 1.63 9.68 9.53
C ALA A 49 0.16 10.07 9.73
N THR A 50 -0.12 11.01 10.62
CA THR A 50 -1.49 11.50 10.89
C THR A 50 -2.16 12.20 9.70
N LYS A 51 -1.38 12.66 8.70
CA LYS A 51 -1.91 13.27 7.47
C LYS A 51 -2.24 12.25 6.38
N ARG A 52 -1.84 10.99 6.55
CA ARG A 52 -2.02 9.93 5.54
C ARG A 52 -3.29 9.12 5.82
N ARG A 53 -3.86 8.59 4.74
CA ARG A 53 -4.95 7.61 4.78
C ARG A 53 -4.38 6.22 4.53
N TYR A 54 -4.57 5.30 5.47
CA TYR A 54 -3.99 3.96 5.41
C TYR A 54 -5.03 2.93 5.01
N GLN A 55 -5.40 2.88 3.72
CA GLN A 55 -6.49 2.01 3.22
C GLN A 55 -6.34 0.54 3.63
N PHE A 56 -5.11 0.02 3.67
CA PHE A 56 -4.83 -1.34 4.14
C PHE A 56 -4.99 -1.47 5.66
N TRP A 57 -4.24 -0.69 6.45
CA TRP A 57 -4.24 -0.77 7.92
C TRP A 57 -5.57 -0.36 8.56
N ASP A 58 -6.40 0.42 7.86
CA ASP A 58 -7.75 0.75 8.29
C ASP A 58 -8.63 -0.51 8.43
N THR A 59 -8.37 -1.55 7.62
CA THR A 59 -9.09 -2.84 7.64
C THR A 59 -8.54 -3.85 8.64
N GLN A 60 -7.34 -3.61 9.17
CA GLN A 60 -6.65 -4.57 10.04
C GLN A 60 -7.03 -4.33 11.51
N PRO A 61 -7.03 -5.39 12.35
CA PRO A 61 -7.32 -5.30 13.78
C PRO A 61 -6.10 -4.76 14.54
N VAL A 62 -5.72 -3.51 14.24
CA VAL A 62 -4.63 -2.79 14.90
C VAL A 62 -5.15 -1.47 15.49
N PRO A 63 -4.57 -0.99 16.60
CA PRO A 63 -4.95 0.29 17.18
C PRO A 63 -4.73 1.43 16.18
N LYS A 64 -5.63 2.40 16.16
CA LYS A 64 -5.49 3.56 15.27
C LYS A 64 -4.49 4.57 15.84
N LEU A 65 -3.89 5.39 14.97
CA LEU A 65 -2.84 6.36 15.37
C LEU A 65 -3.25 7.31 16.50
N ASN A 66 -4.53 7.66 16.58
CA ASN A 66 -5.08 8.59 17.58
C ASN A 66 -5.86 7.89 18.71
N GLU A 67 -5.78 6.56 18.80
CA GLU A 67 -6.52 5.77 19.78
C GLU A 67 -5.77 5.72 21.11
N VAL A 68 -6.47 6.00 22.20
CA VAL A 68 -5.92 5.84 23.55
C VAL A 68 -6.24 4.43 24.04
N ILE A 69 -5.21 3.58 24.12
CA ILE A 69 -5.34 2.20 24.59
C ILE A 69 -5.54 2.21 26.11
N THR A 70 -6.67 1.69 26.58
CA THR A 70 -7.06 1.68 28.01
C THR A 70 -7.09 0.28 28.61
N SER A 71 -6.97 -0.76 27.79
CA SER A 71 -7.03 -2.15 28.21
C SER A 71 -6.07 -3.03 27.41
N HIS A 72 -5.67 -4.14 28.01
CA HIS A 72 -4.86 -5.17 27.35
C HIS A 72 -5.75 -6.33 26.92
N GLY A 73 -5.62 -6.78 25.67
CA GLY A 73 -6.40 -7.91 25.14
C GLY A 73 -6.38 -7.97 23.62
N ALA A 74 -7.07 -8.97 23.07
CA ALA A 74 -7.28 -9.10 21.63
C ALA A 74 -8.20 -7.97 21.12
N ILE A 75 -7.91 -7.49 19.91
CA ILE A 75 -8.69 -6.42 19.26
C ILE A 75 -9.93 -6.97 18.56
N GLU A 76 -9.82 -8.19 18.03
CA GLU A 76 -10.94 -8.97 17.48
C GLU A 76 -10.99 -10.34 18.17
N PRO A 77 -12.18 -10.97 18.29
CA PRO A 77 -12.27 -12.34 18.78
C PRO A 77 -11.64 -13.33 17.79
N ASP A 78 -11.31 -14.52 18.29
CA ASP A 78 -10.78 -15.59 17.45
C ASP A 78 -11.77 -15.95 16.33
N LYS A 79 -11.23 -16.22 15.15
CA LYS A 79 -12.01 -16.57 13.97
C LYS A 79 -12.19 -18.08 13.91
N ASP A 80 -13.43 -18.54 14.05
CA ASP A 80 -13.77 -19.96 13.91
C ASP A 80 -13.55 -20.49 12.48
N ASN A 81 -13.66 -19.59 11.48
CA ASN A 81 -13.51 -19.93 10.07
C ASN A 81 -12.38 -19.12 9.44
N ILE A 82 -11.28 -19.79 9.14
CA ILE A 82 -10.15 -19.22 8.41
C ILE A 82 -10.28 -19.57 6.92
N ARG A 83 -9.97 -18.60 6.06
CA ARG A 83 -9.91 -18.80 4.61
C ARG A 83 -8.89 -19.89 4.28
N GLN A 84 -9.33 -20.91 3.54
CA GLN A 84 -8.48 -22.04 3.15
C GLN A 84 -7.70 -21.76 1.86
N GLU A 85 -8.30 -21.03 0.93
CA GLU A 85 -7.66 -20.70 -0.35
C GLU A 85 -6.65 -19.55 -0.19
N PRO A 86 -5.47 -19.62 -0.84
CA PRO A 86 -4.51 -18.51 -0.84
C PRO A 86 -5.13 -17.21 -1.38
N TYR A 87 -4.57 -16.07 -0.99
CA TYR A 87 -4.93 -14.79 -1.59
C TYR A 87 -4.52 -14.74 -3.06
N SER A 88 -5.34 -14.13 -3.91
CA SER A 88 -5.03 -14.02 -5.33
C SER A 88 -3.84 -13.08 -5.53
N LEU A 89 -2.85 -13.51 -6.32
CA LEU A 89 -1.75 -12.67 -6.77
C LEU A 89 -2.06 -12.06 -8.14
N PRO A 90 -1.38 -10.96 -8.53
CA PRO A 90 -1.43 -10.45 -9.89
C PRO A 90 -1.05 -11.51 -10.93
N GLN A 91 -1.55 -11.35 -12.15
CA GLN A 91 -1.29 -12.29 -13.24
C GLN A 91 0.21 -12.46 -13.50
N GLY A 92 0.67 -13.71 -13.62
CA GLY A 92 2.08 -14.05 -13.84
C GLY A 92 2.86 -14.40 -12.58
N PHE A 93 2.27 -14.21 -11.39
CA PHE A 93 2.86 -14.61 -10.12
C PHE A 93 2.12 -15.79 -9.50
N MET A 94 2.84 -16.59 -8.71
CA MET A 94 2.28 -17.68 -7.93
C MET A 94 2.91 -17.73 -6.55
N TRP A 95 2.19 -18.33 -5.59
CA TRP A 95 2.75 -18.64 -4.29
C TRP A 95 3.70 -19.82 -4.40
N ASP A 96 4.83 -19.74 -3.71
CA ASP A 96 5.78 -20.85 -3.57
C ASP A 96 6.23 -20.98 -2.11
N THR A 97 6.54 -22.20 -1.70
CA THR A 97 7.05 -22.49 -0.35
C THR A 97 8.55 -22.68 -0.41
N LEU A 98 9.30 -21.77 0.23
CA LEU A 98 10.75 -21.78 0.17
C LEU A 98 11.34 -22.82 1.13
N ASP A 99 11.94 -23.89 0.57
CA ASP A 99 12.75 -24.84 1.33
C ASP A 99 14.18 -24.31 1.52
N LEU A 100 14.45 -23.72 2.68
CA LEU A 100 15.75 -23.12 2.99
C LEU A 100 16.84 -24.16 3.29
N SER A 101 16.51 -25.45 3.37
CA SER A 101 17.53 -26.50 3.42
C SER A 101 18.20 -26.72 2.06
N ASN A 102 17.55 -26.29 0.97
CA ASN A 102 18.13 -26.24 -0.36
C ASN A 102 19.01 -24.99 -0.51
N ALA A 103 20.31 -25.22 -0.78
CA ALA A 103 21.29 -24.15 -0.95
C ALA A 103 20.98 -23.21 -2.13
N GLU A 104 20.32 -23.69 -3.19
CA GLU A 104 19.94 -22.86 -4.34
C GLU A 104 18.82 -21.88 -3.94
N VAL A 105 17.78 -22.38 -3.29
CA VAL A 105 16.64 -21.56 -2.80
C VAL A 105 17.10 -20.55 -1.76
N LEU A 106 17.97 -20.95 -0.83
CA LEU A 106 18.55 -20.04 0.17
C LEU A 106 19.37 -18.92 -0.50
N LYS A 107 20.10 -19.24 -1.56
CA LYS A 107 20.85 -18.24 -2.34
C LYS A 107 19.93 -17.27 -3.08
N GLU A 108 18.83 -17.75 -3.66
CA GLU A 108 17.83 -16.90 -4.30
C GLU A 108 17.19 -15.93 -3.29
N LEU A 109 16.79 -16.42 -2.11
CA LEU A 109 16.26 -15.58 -1.04
C LEU A 109 17.29 -14.55 -0.56
N TYR A 110 18.54 -14.98 -0.37
CA TYR A 110 19.64 -14.09 -0.02
C TYR A 110 19.81 -12.96 -1.04
N THR A 111 19.88 -13.30 -2.33
CA THR A 111 20.00 -12.32 -3.41
C THR A 111 18.82 -11.36 -3.44
N LEU A 112 17.59 -11.87 -3.30
CA LEU A 112 16.38 -11.04 -3.27
C LEU A 112 16.45 -10.00 -2.14
N LEU A 113 16.82 -10.42 -0.92
CA LEU A 113 16.91 -9.52 0.23
C LEU A 113 18.06 -8.52 0.08
N ASN A 114 19.24 -8.97 -0.33
CA ASN A 114 20.39 -8.08 -0.50
C ASN A 114 20.16 -7.00 -1.57
N GLU A 115 19.38 -7.32 -2.61
CA GLU A 115 19.09 -6.39 -3.70
C GLU A 115 17.87 -5.49 -3.47
N ASN A 116 16.88 -5.92 -2.67
CA ASN A 116 15.57 -5.26 -2.57
C ASN A 116 15.10 -4.94 -1.15
N TYR A 117 15.85 -5.33 -0.12
CA TYR A 117 15.48 -5.07 1.27
C TYR A 117 15.99 -3.72 1.76
N VAL A 118 15.55 -3.35 2.97
CA VAL A 118 15.65 -2.02 3.59
C VAL A 118 16.99 -1.32 3.32
N GLU A 119 16.87 -0.15 2.70
CA GLU A 119 17.92 0.86 2.59
C GLU A 119 17.73 1.87 3.72
N ASP A 120 18.82 2.43 4.24
CA ASP A 120 18.72 3.61 5.10
C ASP A 120 18.20 4.83 4.33
N ASP A 121 17.79 5.88 5.04
CA ASP A 121 17.18 7.08 4.44
C ASP A 121 18.07 7.76 3.39
N ASP A 122 19.39 7.56 3.47
CA ASP A 122 20.42 8.10 2.57
C ASP A 122 20.91 7.08 1.51
N ASN A 123 20.35 5.87 1.48
CA ASN A 123 20.73 4.77 0.59
C ASN A 123 22.23 4.41 0.64
N MET A 124 22.89 4.66 1.77
CA MET A 124 24.31 4.40 1.99
C MET A 124 24.57 2.98 2.50
N PHE A 125 23.59 2.36 3.16
CA PHE A 125 23.72 1.05 3.78
C PHE A 125 22.52 0.15 3.46
N ARG A 126 22.83 -1.13 3.20
CA ARG A 126 21.86 -2.21 3.09
C ARG A 126 22.23 -3.30 4.08
N PHE A 127 21.22 -3.94 4.66
CA PHE A 127 21.45 -5.10 5.51
C PHE A 127 21.85 -6.31 4.65
N ASP A 128 23.06 -6.81 4.87
CA ASP A 128 23.57 -8.05 4.26
C ASP A 128 23.36 -9.23 5.22
N TYR A 129 22.17 -9.84 5.15
CA TYR A 129 21.85 -11.00 5.98
C TYR A 129 22.53 -12.24 5.40
N SER A 130 23.54 -12.77 6.09
CA SER A 130 24.24 -13.96 5.59
C SER A 130 23.29 -15.17 5.44
N PRO A 131 23.55 -16.09 4.50
CA PRO A 131 22.74 -17.31 4.34
C PRO A 131 22.59 -18.12 5.64
N GLU A 132 23.65 -18.19 6.46
CA GLU A 132 23.63 -18.88 7.74
C GLU A 132 22.68 -18.20 8.74
N PHE A 133 22.63 -16.87 8.72
CA PHE A 133 21.70 -16.10 9.55
C PHE A 133 20.25 -16.32 9.12
N LEU A 134 19.97 -16.31 7.81
CA LEU A 134 18.63 -16.57 7.26
C LEU A 134 18.16 -17.98 7.61
N LEU A 135 19.06 -18.96 7.48
CA LEU A 135 18.80 -20.34 7.89
C LEU A 135 18.50 -20.39 9.40
N TRP A 136 19.37 -19.84 10.23
CA TRP A 136 19.19 -19.80 11.69
C TRP A 136 17.85 -19.17 12.10
N TYR A 137 17.48 -18.05 11.49
CA TYR A 137 16.21 -17.38 11.77
C TYR A 137 15.02 -18.26 11.39
N ALA A 138 15.04 -18.89 10.21
CA ALA A 138 13.97 -19.79 9.81
C ALA A 138 13.84 -20.99 10.75
N TRP A 139 14.95 -21.57 11.20
CA TRP A 139 14.93 -22.63 12.22
C TRP A 139 14.35 -22.16 13.56
N LEU A 140 14.61 -20.92 13.97
CA LEU A 140 14.05 -20.34 15.19
C LEU A 140 12.53 -20.16 15.08
N VAL A 141 12.04 -19.69 13.93
CA VAL A 141 10.61 -19.44 13.69
C VAL A 141 9.83 -20.75 13.49
N MET A 142 10.45 -21.75 12.86
CA MET A 142 9.86 -23.07 12.61
C MET A 142 9.99 -24.03 13.80
N GLY A 143 10.21 -23.53 15.02
CA GLY A 143 10.54 -24.33 16.20
C GLY A 143 9.76 -25.64 16.33
N HIS A 144 10.51 -26.76 16.48
CA HIS A 144 10.11 -28.14 16.81
C HIS A 144 8.74 -28.68 16.37
#